data_AF-A0A438C8T6-F1
#
_entry.id   AF-A0A438C8T6-F1
#
_cell.length_a   1.000
_cell.length_b   1.000
_cell.length_c   1.000
_cell.angle_alpha   90.00
_cell.angle_beta   90.00
_cell.angle_gamma   90.00
#
_symmetry.space_group_name_H-M   'P 1'
#
loop_
_entity.id
_entity.type
_entity.pdbx_description
1 polymer ?
#
loop_
_entity_poly.entity_id
_entity_poly.type
_entity_poly.pdbx_seq_one_letter_code
_entity_poly.pdbx_strand_id
1 'polypeptide(L)'
;MTDAPIILTLDSDMFSNDPQTPLRVLCYLLDPSMDSKLEYIQFPQIFDGINKNDIYGGKHKLAYQIQTKGMHGLADPIYVGTGCFFRRRVLFGGPSEIPKLNQDHRAASESIKSEEVLTMAHHVAGCTYEKETT
;
A
#
# COMPACT_ATOMS: atom_id res chain seq x y z
N MET A 1 -9.87 -13.77 5.48
CA MET A 1 -9.05 -12.53 5.48
C MET A 1 -7.64 -12.89 5.95
N THR A 2 -6.61 -12.14 5.54
CA THR A 2 -5.21 -12.49 5.81
C THR A 2 -4.49 -11.39 6.60
N ASP A 3 -3.63 -11.80 7.54
CA ASP A 3 -2.76 -10.91 8.30
C ASP A 3 -1.36 -10.75 7.65
N ALA A 4 -1.30 -10.78 6.31
CA ALA A 4 -0.05 -10.59 5.55
C ALA A 4 0.64 -9.24 5.82
N PRO A 5 1.93 -9.19 6.20
CA PRO A 5 2.60 -7.95 6.59
C PRO A 5 2.82 -6.96 5.43
N ILE A 6 2.59 -7.41 4.19
CA ILE A 6 2.79 -6.65 2.96
C ILE A 6 1.46 -6.59 2.20
N ILE A 7 1.13 -5.42 1.66
CA ILE A 7 -0.08 -5.19 0.86
C ILE A 7 0.35 -4.65 -0.50
N LEU A 8 -0.17 -5.25 -1.58
CA LEU A 8 -0.05 -4.73 -2.93
C LEU A 8 -1.33 -3.97 -3.30
N THR A 9 -1.16 -2.73 -3.75
CA THR A 9 -2.19 -1.97 -4.46
C THR A 9 -2.06 -2.24 -5.96
N LEU A 10 -3.13 -2.74 -6.58
CA LEU A 10 -3.17 -3.05 -8.00
C LEU A 10 -4.57 -2.79 -8.53
N ASP A 11 -4.64 -2.01 -9.60
CA ASP A 11 -5.88 -1.69 -10.29
C ASP A 11 -6.28 -2.85 -11.22
N SER A 12 -7.58 -2.94 -11.51
CA SER A 12 -8.16 -4.02 -12.31
C SER A 12 -7.68 -4.06 -13.76
N ASP A 13 -7.14 -2.97 -14.27
CA ASP A 13 -6.57 -2.83 -15.62
C ASP A 13 -5.03 -2.94 -15.65
N MET A 14 -4.42 -3.24 -14.51
CA MET A 14 -2.96 -3.35 -14.37
C MET A 14 -2.54 -4.78 -14.02
N PHE A 15 -1.37 -5.19 -14.49
CA PHE A 15 -0.78 -6.49 -14.18
C PHE A 15 0.75 -6.41 -14.05
N SER A 16 1.36 -7.36 -13.36
CA SER A 16 2.83 -7.47 -13.28
C SER A 16 3.38 -8.08 -14.57
N ASN A 17 4.33 -7.39 -15.18
CA ASN A 17 5.04 -7.85 -16.38
C ASN A 17 6.30 -8.69 -16.07
N ASP A 18 6.75 -8.72 -14.82
CA ASP A 18 7.86 -9.56 -14.35
C ASP A 18 7.34 -10.54 -13.28
N PRO A 19 7.46 -11.88 -13.47
CA PRO A 19 7.09 -12.85 -12.45
C PRO A 19 8.01 -12.80 -11.21
N GLN A 20 9.19 -12.18 -11.33
CA GLN A 20 10.13 -12.01 -10.22
C GLN A 20 9.84 -10.77 -9.37
N THR A 21 8.84 -9.95 -9.72
CA THR A 21 8.48 -8.74 -8.96
C THR A 21 8.36 -9.00 -7.44
N PRO A 22 7.67 -10.05 -6.95
CA PRO A 22 7.58 -10.31 -5.53
C PRO A 22 8.95 -10.58 -4.87
N LEU A 23 9.85 -11.30 -5.55
CA LEU A 23 11.18 -11.59 -5.04
C LEU A 23 12.03 -10.31 -4.96
N ARG A 24 11.97 -9.45 -5.99
CA ARG A 24 12.68 -8.16 -5.99
C ARG A 24 12.19 -7.26 -4.85
N VAL A 25 10.89 -7.24 -4.59
CA VAL A 25 10.30 -6.51 -3.47
C VAL A 25 10.84 -7.03 -2.14
N LEU A 26 10.88 -8.35 -1.96
CA LEU A 26 11.41 -8.97 -0.75
C LEU A 26 12.88 -8.62 -0.52
N CYS A 27 13.70 -8.49 -1.57
CA CYS A 27 15.09 -8.03 -1.42
C CYS A 27 15.18 -6.68 -0.71
N TYR A 28 14.32 -5.72 -1.05
CA TYR A 28 14.31 -4.41 -0.39
C TYR A 28 13.70 -4.45 1.01
N LEU A 29 12.63 -5.23 1.21
CA LEU A 29 11.94 -5.31 2.49
C LEU A 29 12.72 -6.09 3.55
N LEU A 30 13.55 -7.04 3.14
CA LEU A 30 14.34 -7.89 4.03
C LEU A 30 15.79 -7.40 4.19
N ASP A 31 16.19 -6.34 3.49
CA ASP A 31 17.50 -5.72 3.66
C ASP A 31 17.56 -4.97 5.00
N PRO A 32 18.39 -5.41 5.97
CA PRO A 32 18.47 -4.78 7.30
C PRO A 32 18.87 -3.30 7.25
N SER A 33 19.58 -2.87 6.20
CA SER A 33 20.00 -1.48 6.03
C SER A 33 18.84 -0.55 5.63
N MET A 34 17.79 -1.11 5.00
CA MET A 34 16.63 -0.39 4.50
C MET A 34 15.35 -0.63 5.35
N ASP A 35 15.28 -1.76 6.05
CA ASP A 35 14.08 -2.29 6.72
C ASP A 35 13.39 -1.32 7.70
N SER A 36 14.18 -0.53 8.44
CA SER A 36 13.63 0.39 9.45
C SER A 36 12.96 1.63 8.86
N LYS A 37 13.36 2.08 7.67
CA LYS A 37 12.90 3.33 7.04
C LYS A 37 11.97 3.11 5.85
N LEU A 38 11.98 1.92 5.26
CA LEU A 38 11.22 1.64 4.05
C LEU A 38 9.75 1.41 4.36
N GLU A 39 8.91 2.36 3.95
CA GLU A 39 7.46 2.32 4.13
C GLU A 39 6.75 1.56 3.01
N TYR A 40 7.13 1.87 1.77
CA TYR A 40 6.58 1.26 0.56
C TYR A 40 7.58 1.26 -0.59
N ILE A 41 7.29 0.44 -1.61
CA ILE A 41 8.05 0.34 -2.85
C ILE A 41 7.08 0.60 -4.00
N GLN A 42 7.30 1.69 -4.74
CA GLN A 42 6.49 2.07 -5.90
C GLN A 42 7.18 1.59 -7.19
N PHE A 43 6.47 0.78 -8.00
CA PHE A 43 6.91 0.44 -9.35
C PHE A 43 6.40 1.48 -10.36
N PRO A 44 7.13 1.72 -11.46
CA PRO A 44 6.67 2.61 -12.51
C PRO A 44 5.46 2.01 -13.23
N GLN A 45 4.46 2.85 -13.50
CA GLN A 45 3.33 2.48 -14.35
C GLN A 45 3.74 2.53 -15.83
N ILE A 46 3.35 1.50 -16.59
CA ILE A 46 3.61 1.39 -18.02
C ILE A 46 2.31 0.98 -18.70
N PHE A 47 1.85 1.81 -19.64
CA PHE A 47 0.63 1.56 -20.40
C PHE A 47 0.94 0.92 -21.76
N ASP A 48 0.18 -0.12 -22.08
CA ASP A 48 0.22 -0.81 -23.37
C ASP A 48 -0.74 -0.18 -24.38
N GLY A 49 -0.60 -0.55 -25.66
CA GLY A 49 -1.51 -0.09 -26.73
C GLY A 49 -1.31 1.38 -27.16
N ILE A 50 -0.30 2.08 -26.62
CA ILE A 50 -0.03 3.46 -27.01
C ILE A 50 0.57 3.52 -28.41
N ASN A 51 0.02 4.39 -29.26
CA ASN A 51 0.51 4.58 -30.62
C ASN A 51 1.98 5.07 -30.63
N LYS A 52 2.68 4.85 -31.76
CA LYS A 52 4.11 5.18 -31.88
C LYS A 52 4.40 6.68 -31.68
N ASN A 53 3.49 7.54 -32.15
CA ASN A 53 3.67 8.99 -32.14
C ASN A 53 3.38 9.61 -30.77
N ASP A 54 2.62 8.92 -29.93
CA ASP A 54 2.20 9.31 -28.59
C ASP A 54 1.74 10.78 -28.49
N ILE A 55 0.98 11.25 -29.49
CA ILE A 55 0.62 12.67 -29.62
C ILE A 55 -0.23 13.20 -28.45
N TYR A 56 -0.87 12.29 -27.71
CA TYR A 56 -1.66 12.62 -26.51
C TYR A 56 -0.87 12.43 -25.21
N GLY A 57 0.38 11.98 -25.26
CA GLY A 57 1.20 11.73 -24.08
C GLY A 57 0.67 10.62 -23.18
N GLY A 58 -0.02 9.63 -23.74
CA GLY A 58 -0.68 8.54 -23.00
C GLY A 58 0.28 7.62 -22.26
N LYS A 59 1.59 7.67 -22.55
CA LYS A 59 2.59 6.94 -21.74
C LYS A 59 2.84 7.60 -20.39
N HIS A 60 2.46 8.87 -20.20
CA HIS A 60 2.68 9.64 -18.97
C HIS A 60 4.11 9.53 -18.41
N LYS A 61 5.12 9.45 -19.30
CA LYS A 61 6.52 9.16 -18.95
C LYS A 61 7.09 10.12 -17.91
N LEU A 62 6.72 11.40 -17.99
CA LEU A 62 7.20 12.41 -17.07
C LEU A 62 6.84 12.03 -15.62
N ALA A 63 5.56 11.75 -15.37
CA ALA A 63 5.06 11.44 -14.04
C ALA A 63 5.57 10.07 -13.55
N TYR A 64 5.44 9.02 -14.37
CA TYR A 64 5.64 7.65 -13.87
C TYR A 64 7.06 7.09 -14.03
N GLN A 65 7.90 7.69 -14.86
CA GLN A 65 9.25 7.17 -15.14
C GLN A 65 10.37 8.17 -14.90
N ILE A 66 10.18 9.43 -15.26
CA ILE A 66 11.25 10.44 -15.16
C ILE A 66 11.28 11.03 -13.76
N GLN A 67 10.14 11.57 -13.29
CA GLN A 67 10.05 12.23 -12.00
C GLN A 67 10.29 11.27 -10.83
N THR A 68 9.68 10.07 -10.86
CA THR A 68 9.88 9.05 -9.81
C THR A 68 11.34 8.64 -9.66
N LYS A 69 12.06 8.43 -10.77
CA LYS A 69 13.50 8.11 -10.74
C LYS A 69 14.35 9.28 -10.25
N GLY A 70 14.03 10.51 -10.67
CA GLY A 70 14.73 11.71 -10.23
C GLY A 70 14.52 11.99 -8.74
N MET A 71 13.30 11.79 -8.25
CA MET A 71 12.95 12.01 -6.86
C MET A 71 13.66 11.02 -5.94
N HIS A 72 13.81 9.75 -6.32
CA HIS A 72 14.46 8.73 -5.49
C HIS A 72 15.84 9.13 -4.91
N GLY A 73 16.58 10.04 -5.55
CA GLY A 73 17.86 10.56 -5.04
C GLY A 73 17.77 11.75 -4.06
N LEU A 74 16.59 12.36 -3.91
CA LEU A 74 16.36 13.58 -3.13
C LEU A 74 15.22 13.44 -2.09
N ALA A 75 14.13 12.76 -2.47
CA ALA A 75 12.91 12.59 -1.68
C ALA A 75 12.21 11.26 -2.03
N ASP A 76 11.30 10.80 -1.19
CA ASP A 76 10.61 9.54 -1.44
C ASP A 76 9.73 9.61 -2.70
N PRO A 77 9.70 8.53 -3.52
CA PRO A 77 8.89 8.50 -4.73
C PRO A 77 7.42 8.54 -4.38
N ILE A 78 6.64 9.41 -5.03
CA ILE A 78 5.21 9.60 -4.72
C ILE A 78 4.41 8.32 -5.02
N TYR A 79 3.49 7.95 -4.13
CA TYR A 79 2.48 6.93 -4.38
C TYR A 79 1.49 7.40 -5.45
N VAL A 80 1.30 6.58 -6.49
CA VAL A 80 0.52 6.94 -7.70
C VAL A 80 -0.71 6.08 -7.94
N GLY A 81 -1.19 5.35 -6.91
CA GLY A 81 -2.47 4.63 -6.95
C GLY A 81 -2.37 3.12 -7.21
N THR A 82 -1.35 2.65 -7.92
CA THR A 82 -1.23 1.24 -8.34
C THR A 82 0.22 0.79 -8.42
N GLY A 83 0.45 -0.53 -8.40
CA GLY A 83 1.79 -1.12 -8.52
C GLY A 83 2.69 -0.80 -7.32
N CYS A 84 2.11 -0.63 -6.13
CA CYS A 84 2.85 -0.25 -4.93
C CYS A 84 2.70 -1.29 -3.82
N PHE A 85 3.83 -1.72 -3.26
CA PHE A 85 3.90 -2.63 -2.12
C PHE A 85 4.13 -1.86 -0.83
N PHE A 86 3.16 -1.89 0.07
CA PHE A 86 3.22 -1.26 1.39
C PHE A 86 3.55 -2.28 2.47
N ARG A 87 4.32 -1.86 3.49
CA ARG A 87 4.26 -2.55 4.79
C ARG A 87 2.94 -2.20 5.45
N ARG A 88 2.15 -3.19 5.83
CA ARG A 88 0.82 -2.95 6.43
C ARG A 88 0.87 -1.97 7.61
N ARG A 89 1.92 -2.02 8.44
CA ARG A 89 2.09 -1.14 9.61
C ARG A 89 1.97 0.35 9.29
N VAL A 90 2.35 0.79 8.08
CA VAL A 90 2.36 2.22 7.71
C VAL A 90 0.96 2.78 7.50
N LEU A 91 -0.03 1.91 7.30
CA LEU A 91 -1.43 2.30 7.11
C LEU A 91 -2.16 2.49 8.46
N PHE A 92 -1.54 2.12 9.58
CA PHE A 92 -2.13 2.19 10.91
C PHE A 92 -1.67 3.40 11.74
N GLY A 93 -0.99 4.39 11.13
CA GLY A 93 -0.62 5.65 11.78
C GLY A 93 0.79 5.73 12.35
N GLY A 94 1.13 6.90 12.90
CA GLY A 94 2.45 7.21 13.47
C GLY A 94 2.70 6.53 14.83
N PRO A 95 3.92 6.59 15.39
CA PRO A 95 4.35 5.79 16.56
C PRO A 95 3.51 5.91 17.84
N SER A 96 2.63 6.91 17.94
CA SER A 96 1.66 7.04 19.05
C SER A 96 0.35 6.27 18.84
N GLU A 97 0.03 5.90 17.60
CA GLU A 97 -1.20 5.20 17.22
C GLU A 97 -0.95 3.76 16.79
N ILE A 98 0.31 3.36 16.56
CA ILE A 98 0.68 1.95 16.39
C ILE A 98 0.32 1.26 17.71
N PRO A 99 -0.77 0.46 17.78
CA PRO A 99 -0.93 -0.45 18.91
C PRO A 99 0.32 -1.30 18.82
N LYS A 100 1.16 -1.33 19.86
CA LYS A 100 2.41 -2.09 19.86
C LYS A 100 2.11 -3.45 19.23
N LEU A 101 2.44 -3.59 17.94
CA LEU A 101 2.29 -4.85 17.24
C LEU A 101 3.52 -5.58 17.71
N ASN A 102 3.43 -6.02 18.97
CA ASN A 102 4.45 -6.74 19.66
C ASN A 102 4.87 -7.83 18.68
N GLN A 103 6.18 -8.02 18.58
CA GLN A 103 6.77 -9.18 17.91
C GLN A 103 6.28 -10.52 18.52
N ASP A 104 5.38 -10.47 19.49
CA ASP A 104 4.54 -11.56 19.93
C ASP A 104 3.39 -11.76 18.96
N HIS A 105 3.52 -12.77 18.11
CA HIS A 105 2.49 -13.38 17.26
C HIS A 105 1.23 -13.89 18.01
N ARG A 106 0.76 -13.21 19.06
CA ARG A 106 -0.34 -13.65 19.93
C ARG A 106 -1.36 -12.58 20.32
N ALA A 107 -1.24 -11.33 19.89
CA ALA A 107 -2.19 -10.27 20.24
C ALA A 107 -3.10 -9.86 19.07
N ALA A 108 -3.96 -10.79 18.64
CA ALA A 108 -5.28 -10.52 18.01
C ALA A 108 -6.00 -11.87 17.81
N SER A 109 -6.20 -12.62 18.89
CA SER A 109 -7.09 -13.79 18.88
C SER A 109 -8.50 -13.42 19.33
N GLU A 110 -8.94 -12.19 19.10
CA GLU A 110 -10.37 -11.90 19.14
C GLU A 110 -10.93 -12.30 17.79
N SER A 111 -11.71 -13.38 17.80
CA SER A 111 -12.42 -13.86 16.62
C SER A 111 -13.20 -12.69 16.03
N ILE A 112 -13.02 -12.41 14.74
CA ILE A 112 -13.81 -11.43 13.97
C ILE A 112 -15.33 -11.68 14.08
N LYS A 113 -15.71 -12.89 14.54
CA LYS A 113 -17.09 -13.29 14.81
C LYS A 113 -17.54 -13.03 16.25
N SER A 114 -16.77 -12.33 17.07
CA SER A 114 -17.21 -11.99 18.43
C SER A 114 -18.43 -11.07 18.33
N GLU A 115 -19.37 -11.28 19.24
CA GLU A 115 -20.63 -10.54 19.26
C GLU A 115 -20.40 -9.05 19.48
N GLU A 116 -19.37 -8.69 20.25
CA GLU A 116 -18.94 -7.31 20.48
C GLU A 116 -18.43 -6.63 19.20
N VAL A 117 -17.56 -7.30 18.42
CA VAL A 117 -17.02 -6.76 17.16
C VAL A 117 -18.12 -6.60 16.10
N LEU A 118 -19.03 -7.56 16.00
CA LEU A 118 -20.16 -7.49 15.07
C LEU A 118 -21.15 -6.39 15.46
N THR A 119 -21.43 -6.22 16.75
CA THR A 119 -22.33 -5.18 17.26
C THR A 119 -21.75 -3.78 16.98
N MET A 120 -20.45 -3.60 17.23
CA MET A 120 -19.73 -2.37 16.90
C MET A 120 -19.73 -2.08 15.40
N ALA A 121 -19.44 -3.08 14.56
CA ALA A 121 -19.44 -2.96 13.11
C ALA A 121 -20.82 -2.55 12.57
N HIS A 122 -21.89 -3.14 13.09
CA HIS A 122 -23.26 -2.76 12.74
C HIS A 122 -23.61 -1.34 13.17
N HIS A 123 -23.17 -0.91 14.36
CA HIS A 123 -23.40 0.45 14.83
C HIS A 123 -22.73 1.51 13.94
N VAL A 124 -21.44 1.33 13.61
CA VAL A 124 -20.70 2.28 12.75
C VAL A 124 -21.17 2.25 11.30
N ALA A 125 -21.61 1.09 10.79
CA ALA A 125 -22.17 0.96 9.45
C ALA A 125 -23.59 1.56 9.32
N GLY A 126 -24.26 1.87 10.44
CA GLY A 126 -25.63 2.36 10.46
C GLY A 126 -25.84 3.77 9.89
N CYS A 127 -24.77 4.48 9.49
CA CYS A 127 -24.82 5.88 8.99
C CYS A 127 -25.54 6.86 9.93
N THR A 128 -25.78 6.49 11.19
CA THR A 128 -26.39 7.34 12.22
C THR A 128 -25.35 8.01 13.11
N TYR A 129 -24.07 7.70 12.92
CA TYR A 129 -22.97 8.21 13.75
C TYR A 129 -22.94 9.75 13.82
N GLU A 130 -23.27 10.44 12.72
CA GLU A 130 -23.24 11.90 12.69
C GLU A 130 -24.49 12.58 13.29
N LYS A 131 -25.51 11.82 13.72
CA LYS A 131 -26.76 12.42 14.25
C LYS A 131 -26.62 12.97 15.66
N GLU A 132 -25.58 12.61 16.40
CA GLU A 132 -25.37 13.02 17.80
C GLU A 132 -24.18 13.96 17.98
N THR A 133 -23.55 14.39 16.89
CA THR A 133 -22.37 15.28 16.91
C THR A 133 -22.68 16.74 16.53
N THR A 134 -23.96 17.14 16.52
CA THR A 134 -24.39 18.54 16.28
C THR A 134 -24.78 19.27 17.57
#